data_AF-A0A816CGM6-F1
#
_entry.id   AF-A0A816CGM6-F1
#
_cell.length_a   1.000
_cell.length_b   1.000
_cell.length_c   1.000
_cell.angle_alpha   90.00
_cell.angle_beta   90.00
_cell.angle_gamma   90.00
#
_symmetry.space_group_name_H-M   'P 1'
#
loop_
_entity.id
_entity.type
_entity.pdbx_description
1 polymer ?
#
loop_
_entity_poly.entity_id
_entity_poly.type
_entity_poly.pdbx_seq_one_letter_code
_entity_poly.pdbx_strand_id
1 'polypeptide(L)'
;MRLAPVPLFFHRAPKNAVENAGLSAGLTHANRKAIDACRYYAALIIGAVNDFPKEKLLDNDFYQKQKLWFGEIPLDNDILSICAGSYKKDKNRGGYEQGIRGKGYIVNALEAALWAFWSDGDSFEKGALAAVNLGDDTDTTAAIYGQLAGAYYGYKNIPKEWLEKLYARDLIISIGEWLYFQGSQITSNHSKNENVSPTTTSNNNAKLSEKKIQRTISAAATVQSSSSETNAINNQSKNAKRNSTIRITDTHSSFSSNETNNTSINRTSLSSDAHVQSSSSKSFTENFEHDDLNLAHRPSFYPTEKSMSDDDS
;
A
#
# COMPACT_ATOMS: atom_id res chain seq x y z
N MET A 1 -0.70 0.14 -2.69
CA MET A 1 -0.23 1.47 -3.15
C MET A 1 -1.10 2.67 -2.73
N ARG A 2 -2.36 2.54 -2.30
CA ARG A 2 -3.25 3.69 -2.00
C ARG A 2 -3.72 3.78 -0.54
N LEU A 3 -2.90 3.28 0.39
CA LEU A 3 -3.35 3.03 1.76
C LEU A 3 -3.31 4.27 2.65
N ALA A 4 -2.26 5.07 2.54
CA ALA A 4 -1.88 6.13 3.50
C ALA A 4 -3.01 7.05 4.00
N PRO A 5 -3.99 7.48 3.18
CA PRO A 5 -5.08 8.31 3.68
C PRO A 5 -5.82 7.72 4.89
N VAL A 6 -5.98 6.39 4.96
CA VAL A 6 -6.69 5.72 6.04
C VAL A 6 -5.96 5.81 7.40
N PRO A 7 -4.70 5.34 7.55
CA PRO A 7 -3.97 5.47 8.79
C PRO A 7 -3.69 6.92 9.17
N LEU A 8 -3.54 7.84 8.21
CA LEU A 8 -3.37 9.28 8.50
C LEU A 8 -4.64 9.89 9.10
N PHE A 9 -5.82 9.55 8.57
CA PHE A 9 -7.10 10.00 9.15
C PHE A 9 -7.32 9.45 10.56
N PHE A 10 -6.97 8.19 10.80
CA PHE A 10 -7.13 7.54 12.11
C PHE A 10 -5.86 7.58 12.97
N HIS A 11 -4.98 8.58 12.80
CA HIS A 11 -3.65 8.61 13.44
C HIS A 11 -3.67 8.53 14.98
N ARG A 12 -4.79 8.92 15.63
CA ARG A 12 -5.02 8.85 17.08
C ARG A 12 -5.78 7.59 17.54
N ALA A 13 -6.20 6.73 16.62
CA ALA A 13 -7.01 5.55 16.89
C ALA A 13 -6.45 4.32 16.15
N PRO A 14 -5.34 3.72 16.63
CA PRO A 14 -4.62 2.69 15.87
C PRO A 14 -5.46 1.47 15.48
N LYS A 15 -6.36 1.04 16.37
CA LYS A 15 -7.28 -0.09 16.09
C LYS A 15 -8.21 0.24 14.92
N ASN A 16 -8.84 1.41 14.93
CA ASN A 16 -9.72 1.87 13.84
C ASN A 16 -8.95 2.00 12.53
N ALA A 17 -7.72 2.52 12.58
CA ALA A 17 -6.88 2.66 11.41
C ALA A 17 -6.56 1.31 10.75
N VAL A 18 -6.16 0.31 11.54
CA VAL A 18 -5.86 -1.05 11.06
C VAL A 18 -7.11 -1.73 10.52
N GLU A 19 -8.24 -1.62 11.22
CA GLU A 19 -9.51 -2.18 10.77
C GLU A 19 -9.98 -1.57 9.44
N ASN A 20 -10.05 -0.23 9.37
CA ASN A 20 -10.51 0.48 8.18
C ASN A 20 -9.55 0.32 6.99
N ALA A 21 -8.25 0.11 7.25
CA ALA A 21 -7.28 -0.24 6.21
C ALA A 21 -7.64 -1.55 5.52
N GLY A 22 -8.00 -2.58 6.30
CA GLY A 22 -8.47 -3.86 5.76
C GLY A 22 -9.78 -3.73 4.99
N LEU A 23 -10.75 -2.99 5.54
CA LEU A 23 -12.04 -2.75 4.88
C LEU A 23 -11.90 -2.02 3.55
N SER A 24 -11.07 -0.96 3.50
CA SER A 24 -10.79 -0.19 2.28
C SER A 24 -10.15 -1.05 1.17
N ALA A 25 -9.25 -1.96 1.54
CA ALA A 25 -8.65 -2.91 0.59
C ALA A 25 -9.71 -3.87 0.01
N GLY A 26 -10.57 -4.42 0.88
CA GLY A 26 -11.58 -5.43 0.53
C GLY A 26 -12.59 -4.99 -0.53
N LEU A 27 -12.80 -3.68 -0.71
CA LEU A 27 -13.73 -3.13 -1.72
C LEU A 27 -13.35 -3.48 -3.17
N THR A 28 -12.06 -3.70 -3.45
CA THR A 28 -11.58 -4.00 -4.82
C THR A 28 -10.60 -5.17 -4.85
N HIS A 29 -9.97 -5.49 -3.71
CA HIS A 29 -9.00 -6.57 -3.56
C HIS A 29 -9.43 -7.45 -2.39
N ALA A 30 -10.46 -8.27 -2.61
CA ALA A 30 -11.05 -9.13 -1.58
C ALA A 30 -10.14 -10.31 -1.15
N ASN A 31 -8.97 -10.48 -1.77
CA ASN A 31 -8.01 -11.49 -1.36
C ASN A 31 -7.48 -11.21 0.06
N ARG A 32 -7.45 -12.24 0.89
CA ARG A 32 -7.04 -12.13 2.30
C ARG A 32 -5.66 -11.50 2.49
N LYS A 33 -4.70 -11.83 1.63
CA LYS A 33 -3.33 -11.29 1.70
C LYS A 33 -3.29 -9.80 1.43
N ALA A 34 -4.11 -9.30 0.51
CA ALA A 34 -4.20 -7.87 0.21
C ALA A 34 -4.80 -7.10 1.39
N ILE A 35 -5.83 -7.65 2.02
CA ILE A 35 -6.47 -7.09 3.22
C ILE A 35 -5.47 -7.06 4.38
N ASP A 36 -4.80 -8.18 4.66
CA ASP A 36 -3.89 -8.30 5.79
C ASP A 36 -2.59 -7.52 5.59
N ALA A 37 -2.09 -7.42 4.34
CA ALA A 37 -1.01 -6.51 3.99
C ALA A 37 -1.38 -5.06 4.34
N CYS A 38 -2.60 -4.63 4.01
CA CYS A 38 -3.06 -3.28 4.36
C CYS A 38 -3.21 -3.09 5.87
N ARG A 39 -3.72 -4.09 6.60
CA ARG A 39 -3.80 -4.05 8.07
C ARG A 39 -2.42 -3.88 8.71
N TYR A 40 -1.45 -4.70 8.30
CA TYR A 40 -0.08 -4.62 8.80
C TYR A 40 0.60 -3.30 8.41
N TYR A 41 0.48 -2.89 7.15
CA TYR A 41 1.14 -1.68 6.69
C TYR A 41 0.54 -0.40 7.30
N ALA A 42 -0.77 -0.38 7.59
CA ALA A 42 -1.39 0.70 8.34
C ALA A 42 -0.81 0.81 9.75
N ALA A 43 -0.61 -0.31 10.45
CA ALA A 43 0.01 -0.32 11.78
C ALA A 43 1.42 0.29 11.76
N LEU A 44 2.23 -0.01 10.74
CA LEU A 44 3.56 0.59 10.57
C LEU A 44 3.47 2.10 10.33
N ILE A 45 2.58 2.56 9.45
CA ILE A 45 2.39 3.99 9.18
C ILE A 45 1.95 4.74 10.45
N ILE A 46 1.02 4.19 11.22
CA ILE A 46 0.57 4.81 12.49
C ILE A 46 1.71 4.84 13.50
N GLY A 47 2.49 3.77 13.60
CA GLY A 47 3.67 3.76 14.46
C GLY A 47 4.63 4.88 14.08
N ALA A 48 4.91 5.07 12.79
CA ALA A 48 5.79 6.12 12.29
C ALA A 48 5.24 7.53 12.59
N VAL A 49 3.95 7.77 12.36
CA VAL A 49 3.29 9.05 12.69
C VAL A 49 3.28 9.34 14.20
N ASN A 50 3.34 8.31 15.04
CA ASN A 50 3.44 8.44 16.50
C ASN A 50 4.90 8.29 17.00
N ASP A 51 5.86 8.68 16.16
CA ASP A 51 7.28 8.78 16.49
C ASP A 51 7.93 7.48 17.00
N PHE A 52 7.44 6.32 16.58
CA PHE A 52 8.14 5.07 16.89
C PHE A 52 9.48 5.04 16.15
N PRO A 53 10.60 4.72 16.84
CA PRO A 53 11.88 4.61 16.18
C PRO A 53 11.87 3.45 15.17
N LYS A 54 12.69 3.54 14.12
CA LYS A 54 12.73 2.53 13.03
C LYS A 54 12.98 1.12 13.58
N GLU A 55 13.81 0.98 14.60
CA GLU A 55 14.11 -0.30 15.25
C GLU A 55 12.85 -0.95 15.82
N LYS A 56 11.96 -0.13 16.40
CA LYS A 56 10.68 -0.59 16.94
C LYS A 56 9.69 -0.92 15.82
N LEU A 57 9.62 -0.10 14.77
CA LEU A 57 8.75 -0.35 13.61
C LEU A 57 9.10 -1.67 12.92
N LEU A 58 10.40 -1.94 12.80
CA LEU A 58 10.92 -3.12 12.11
C LEU A 58 11.22 -4.27 13.07
N ASP A 59 10.79 -4.20 14.33
CA ASP A 59 10.94 -5.29 15.29
C ASP A 59 10.20 -6.54 14.80
N ASN A 60 10.83 -7.72 14.87
CA ASN A 60 10.21 -8.97 14.38
C ASN A 60 8.93 -9.33 15.17
N ASP A 61 8.81 -8.84 16.40
CA ASP A 61 7.64 -9.03 17.26
C ASP A 61 6.69 -7.82 17.22
N PHE A 62 6.88 -6.84 16.32
CA PHE A 62 5.99 -5.67 16.22
C PHE A 62 4.51 -6.09 16.16
N TYR A 63 4.18 -7.08 15.34
CA TYR A 63 2.81 -7.59 15.26
C TYR A 63 2.28 -8.08 16.62
N GLN A 64 3.10 -8.78 17.41
CA GLN A 64 2.70 -9.30 18.71
C GLN A 64 2.65 -8.20 19.77
N LYS A 65 3.63 -7.29 19.78
CA LYS A 65 3.70 -6.14 20.69
C LYS A 65 2.54 -5.16 20.46
N GLN A 66 2.02 -5.08 19.24
CA GLN A 66 0.88 -4.23 18.85
C GLN A 66 -0.41 -5.03 18.63
N LYS A 67 -0.52 -6.27 19.16
CA LYS A 67 -1.64 -7.19 18.89
C LYS A 67 -3.03 -6.57 19.06
N LEU A 68 -3.20 -5.70 20.06
CA LEU A 68 -4.46 -5.01 20.35
C LEU A 68 -4.99 -4.15 19.18
N TRP A 69 -4.11 -3.68 18.29
CA TRP A 69 -4.51 -2.90 17.12
C TRP A 69 -5.14 -3.76 16.03
N PHE A 70 -4.81 -5.06 15.99
CA PHE A 70 -5.22 -5.97 14.92
C PHE A 70 -6.55 -6.67 15.18
N GLY A 71 -7.10 -6.57 16.39
CA GLY A 71 -8.29 -7.34 16.77
C GLY A 71 -8.00 -8.85 16.83
N GLU A 72 -9.06 -9.66 16.76
CA GLU A 72 -8.97 -11.09 17.05
C GLU A 72 -8.50 -11.94 15.85
N ILE A 73 -8.76 -11.47 14.63
CA ILE A 73 -8.49 -12.26 13.43
C ILE A 73 -6.99 -12.18 13.07
N PRO A 74 -6.24 -13.30 13.06
CA PRO A 74 -4.81 -13.29 12.75
C PRO A 74 -4.54 -12.83 11.31
N LEU A 75 -3.30 -12.44 11.03
CA LEU A 75 -2.86 -12.14 9.66
C LEU A 75 -2.59 -13.44 8.89
N ASP A 76 -2.71 -13.39 7.56
CA ASP A 76 -2.29 -14.45 6.63
C ASP A 76 -0.81 -14.80 6.83
N ASN A 77 -0.46 -16.08 6.66
CA ASN A 77 0.88 -16.62 6.91
C ASN A 77 1.97 -15.92 6.08
N ASP A 78 1.68 -15.54 4.84
CA ASP A 78 2.66 -14.84 4.00
C ASP A 78 2.97 -13.45 4.57
N ILE A 79 1.96 -12.78 5.16
CA ILE A 79 2.14 -11.49 5.84
C ILE A 79 2.85 -11.69 7.17
N LEU A 80 2.57 -12.77 7.90
CA LEU A 80 3.32 -13.10 9.13
C LEU A 80 4.80 -13.36 8.85
N SER A 81 5.14 -13.95 7.69
CA SER A 81 6.55 -14.09 7.25
C SER A 81 7.22 -12.72 7.06
N ILE A 82 6.52 -11.76 6.47
CA ILE A 82 6.99 -10.37 6.37
C ILE A 82 7.14 -9.75 7.76
N CYS A 83 6.16 -9.90 8.67
CA CYS A 83 6.27 -9.41 10.04
C CYS A 83 7.51 -9.94 10.76
N ALA A 84 7.86 -11.21 10.53
CA ALA A 84 9.05 -11.84 11.07
C ALA A 84 10.37 -11.40 10.41
N GLY A 85 10.32 -10.48 9.43
CA GLY A 85 11.49 -9.86 8.84
C GLY A 85 12.03 -10.55 7.59
N SER A 86 11.19 -11.22 6.79
CA SER A 86 11.63 -11.86 5.53
C SER A 86 12.39 -10.91 4.59
N TYR A 87 12.06 -9.61 4.64
CA TYR A 87 12.69 -8.52 3.90
C TYR A 87 14.06 -8.08 4.44
N LYS A 88 14.47 -8.48 5.65
CA LYS A 88 15.73 -8.08 6.28
C LYS A 88 16.90 -8.86 5.70
N LYS A 89 17.32 -8.45 4.51
CA LYS A 89 18.47 -9.01 3.78
C LYS A 89 19.78 -8.32 4.17
N ASP A 90 20.90 -8.85 3.69
CA ASP A 90 22.22 -8.21 3.86
C ASP A 90 22.19 -6.82 3.18
N LYS A 91 22.47 -5.77 3.97
CA LYS A 91 22.44 -4.39 3.50
C LYS A 91 23.57 -4.08 2.51
N ASN A 92 24.61 -4.90 2.47
CA ASN A 92 25.76 -4.71 1.57
C ASN A 92 25.52 -5.29 0.16
N ARG A 93 24.37 -5.93 -0.07
CA ARG A 93 24.04 -6.61 -1.32
C ARG A 93 22.73 -6.09 -1.89
N GLY A 94 22.61 -6.08 -3.22
CA GLY A 94 21.38 -5.68 -3.90
C GLY A 94 20.21 -6.60 -3.54
N GLY A 95 19.01 -6.04 -3.37
CA GLY A 95 17.82 -6.83 -3.02
C GLY A 95 17.48 -7.89 -4.07
N TYR A 96 17.67 -7.57 -5.35
CA TYR A 96 17.38 -8.48 -6.46
C TYR A 96 18.24 -9.76 -6.41
N GLU A 97 19.51 -9.66 -6.05
CA GLU A 97 20.41 -10.82 -5.88
C GLU A 97 19.99 -11.73 -4.71
N GLN A 98 19.25 -11.16 -3.76
CA GLN A 98 18.83 -11.83 -2.53
C GLN A 98 17.36 -12.30 -2.60
N GLY A 99 16.77 -12.29 -3.79
CA GLY A 99 15.42 -12.80 -4.05
C GLY A 99 14.29 -11.80 -3.81
N ILE A 100 14.59 -10.55 -3.44
CA ILE A 100 13.56 -9.50 -3.32
C ILE A 100 13.04 -9.18 -4.72
N ARG A 101 11.72 -9.21 -4.89
CA ARG A 101 11.05 -8.93 -6.17
C ARG A 101 9.86 -8.03 -5.93
N GLY A 102 9.85 -6.83 -6.51
CA GLY A 102 8.73 -5.90 -6.43
C GLY A 102 7.70 -6.14 -7.51
N LYS A 103 7.07 -7.33 -7.57
CA LYS A 103 6.07 -7.67 -8.61
C LYS A 103 4.66 -7.25 -8.18
N GLY A 104 3.69 -7.24 -9.10
CA GLY A 104 2.28 -6.93 -8.82
C GLY A 104 1.54 -7.85 -7.85
N TYR A 105 2.21 -8.86 -7.28
CA TYR A 105 1.70 -9.65 -6.16
C TYR A 105 1.98 -8.93 -4.84
N ILE A 106 0.94 -8.66 -4.04
CA ILE A 106 1.03 -7.79 -2.87
C ILE A 106 2.09 -8.21 -1.83
N VAL A 107 2.30 -9.52 -1.62
CA VAL A 107 3.32 -10.01 -0.68
C VAL A 107 4.71 -9.58 -1.14
N ASN A 108 4.99 -9.77 -2.43
CA ASN A 108 6.24 -9.38 -3.07
C ASN A 108 6.46 -7.87 -3.04
N ALA A 109 5.46 -7.07 -3.42
CA ALA A 109 5.54 -5.61 -3.40
C ALA A 109 5.75 -5.05 -1.98
N LEU A 110 5.06 -5.62 -0.98
CA LEU A 110 5.22 -5.22 0.41
C LEU A 110 6.59 -5.60 0.96
N GLU A 111 7.07 -6.81 0.69
CA GLU A 111 8.42 -7.27 1.09
C GLU A 111 9.49 -6.37 0.47
N ALA A 112 9.37 -6.03 -0.81
CA ALA A 112 10.29 -5.15 -1.52
C ALA A 112 10.32 -3.72 -0.94
N ALA A 113 9.15 -3.15 -0.63
CA ALA A 113 9.08 -1.82 -0.03
C ALA A 113 9.68 -1.77 1.38
N LEU A 114 9.45 -2.82 2.20
CA LEU A 114 10.04 -2.92 3.53
C LEU A 114 11.53 -3.22 3.49
N TRP A 115 12.02 -3.98 2.50
CA TRP A 115 13.45 -4.14 2.25
C TRP A 115 14.09 -2.78 1.96
N ALA A 116 13.49 -1.99 1.07
CA ALA A 116 14.00 -0.66 0.74
C ALA A 116 14.06 0.24 1.98
N PHE A 117 13.03 0.24 2.83
CA PHE A 117 13.02 1.00 4.09
C PHE A 117 13.99 0.47 5.16
N TRP A 118 14.26 -0.83 5.19
CA TRP A 118 15.27 -1.42 6.06
C TRP A 118 16.71 -1.04 5.65
N SER A 119 16.97 -0.95 4.35
CA SER A 119 18.32 -0.72 3.78
C SER A 119 18.58 0.71 3.33
N ASP A 120 17.67 1.66 3.58
CA ASP A 120 17.75 3.02 3.05
C ASP A 120 18.84 3.90 3.68
N GLY A 121 19.54 3.42 4.70
CA GLY A 121 20.61 4.17 5.36
C GLY A 121 20.12 5.51 5.93
N ASP A 122 18.90 5.48 6.48
CA ASP A 122 18.24 6.61 7.17
C ASP A 122 17.99 7.82 6.27
N SER A 123 17.69 7.57 5.00
CA SER A 123 17.37 8.59 4.01
C SER A 123 16.18 8.19 3.14
N PHE A 124 15.18 9.07 3.07
CA PHE A 124 14.04 8.93 2.17
C PHE A 124 14.49 8.72 0.71
N GLU A 125 15.47 9.51 0.28
CA GLU A 125 15.99 9.49 -1.09
C GLU A 125 16.61 8.14 -1.43
N LYS A 126 17.53 7.66 -0.59
CA LYS A 126 18.23 6.39 -0.83
C LYS A 126 17.26 5.21 -0.89
N GLY A 127 16.27 5.17 -0.01
CA GLY A 127 15.27 4.10 -0.03
C GLY A 127 14.32 4.19 -1.21
N ALA A 128 13.91 5.40 -1.62
CA ALA A 128 13.09 5.59 -2.81
C ALA A 128 13.83 5.12 -4.07
N LEU A 129 15.11 5.48 -4.21
CA LEU A 129 15.97 5.02 -5.30
C LEU A 129 16.16 3.49 -5.24
N ALA A 130 16.35 2.91 -4.06
CA ALA A 130 16.45 1.46 -3.90
C ALA A 130 15.17 0.74 -4.33
N ALA A 131 14.00 1.27 -3.96
CA ALA A 131 12.70 0.73 -4.34
C ALA A 131 12.47 0.77 -5.86
N VAL A 132 12.82 1.89 -6.52
CA VAL A 132 12.69 2.04 -7.99
C VAL A 132 13.69 1.15 -8.71
N ASN A 133 14.95 1.09 -8.25
CA ASN A 133 16.02 0.34 -8.91
C ASN A 133 15.91 -1.19 -8.72
N LEU A 134 14.97 -1.70 -7.90
CA LEU A 134 14.63 -3.13 -7.88
C LEU A 134 14.05 -3.62 -9.22
N GLY A 135 13.49 -2.72 -10.03
CA GLY A 135 12.77 -3.09 -11.25
C GLY A 135 11.41 -3.71 -10.97
N ASP A 136 10.92 -4.51 -11.91
CA ASP A 136 9.57 -5.10 -11.90
C ASP A 136 8.46 -4.01 -11.89
N ASP A 137 7.57 -4.02 -10.89
CA ASP A 137 6.45 -3.10 -10.68
C ASP A 137 6.94 -1.94 -9.79
N THR A 138 7.74 -1.06 -10.41
CA THR A 138 8.51 -0.03 -9.72
C THR A 138 7.64 1.08 -9.15
N ASP A 139 6.58 1.48 -9.85
CA ASP A 139 5.63 2.50 -9.40
C ASP A 139 4.89 2.03 -8.15
N THR A 140 4.41 0.77 -8.13
CA THR A 140 3.76 0.21 -6.95
C THR A 140 4.73 0.11 -5.77
N THR A 141 5.93 -0.42 -5.99
CA THR A 141 6.91 -0.65 -4.93
C THR A 141 7.38 0.68 -4.31
N ALA A 142 7.71 1.67 -5.14
CA ALA A 142 8.11 3.00 -4.68
C ALA A 142 6.95 3.75 -3.99
N ALA A 143 5.71 3.61 -4.49
CA ALA A 143 4.54 4.20 -3.84
C ALA A 143 4.24 3.56 -2.48
N ILE A 144 4.45 2.24 -2.31
CA ILE A 144 4.34 1.59 -1.00
C ILE A 144 5.42 2.15 -0.09
N TYR A 145 6.70 2.09 -0.47
CA TYR A 145 7.83 2.62 0.31
C TYR A 145 7.58 4.06 0.76
N GLY A 146 7.22 4.95 -0.17
CA GLY A 146 7.06 6.38 0.08
C GLY A 146 6.00 6.72 1.13
N GLN A 147 4.97 5.88 1.29
CA GLN A 147 3.95 6.08 2.34
C GLN A 147 4.53 5.90 3.75
N LEU A 148 5.32 4.84 3.99
CA LEU A 148 5.92 4.60 5.30
C LEU A 148 7.12 5.50 5.54
N ALA A 149 8.00 5.62 4.55
CA ALA A 149 9.17 6.48 4.65
C ALA A 149 8.78 7.95 4.80
N GLY A 150 7.75 8.42 4.09
CA GLY A 150 7.23 9.78 4.23
C GLY A 150 6.61 10.03 5.61
N ALA A 151 5.90 9.05 6.17
CA ALA A 151 5.40 9.11 7.54
C ALA A 151 6.52 9.13 8.59
N TYR A 152 7.62 8.39 8.35
CA TYR A 152 8.74 8.28 9.28
C TYR A 152 9.70 9.46 9.23
N TYR A 153 10.18 9.83 8.04
CA TYR A 153 11.13 10.94 7.88
C TYR A 153 10.45 12.30 7.87
N GLY A 154 9.16 12.35 7.53
CA GLY A 154 8.42 13.61 7.39
C GLY A 154 8.73 14.37 6.09
N TYR A 155 7.81 15.26 5.73
CA TYR A 155 7.82 16.02 4.47
C TYR A 155 9.11 16.81 4.23
N LYS A 156 9.69 17.40 5.28
CA LYS A 156 10.89 18.25 5.19
C LYS A 156 12.15 17.47 4.77
N ASN A 157 12.16 16.15 4.91
CA ASN A 157 13.29 15.28 4.59
C ASN A 157 13.17 14.63 3.20
N ILE A 158 12.16 15.00 2.41
CA ILE A 158 12.04 14.62 1.00
C ILE A 158 12.88 15.59 0.15
N PRO A 159 13.65 15.12 -0.84
CA PRO A 159 14.44 16.01 -1.71
C PRO A 159 13.59 17.12 -2.33
N LYS A 160 14.01 18.38 -2.12
CA LYS A 160 13.27 19.57 -2.56
C LYS A 160 13.01 19.57 -4.06
N GLU A 161 14.02 19.18 -4.83
CA GLU A 161 13.96 19.04 -6.29
C GLU A 161 12.92 18.02 -6.78
N TRP A 162 12.58 17.01 -5.97
CA TRP A 162 11.53 16.05 -6.30
C TRP A 162 10.16 16.65 -6.00
N LEU A 163 10.03 17.36 -4.87
CA LEU A 163 8.81 18.07 -4.50
C LEU A 163 8.45 19.16 -5.53
N GLU A 164 9.44 19.90 -6.05
CA GLU A 164 9.23 20.94 -7.06
C GLU A 164 8.74 20.39 -8.41
N LYS A 165 9.02 19.13 -8.71
CA LYS A 165 8.59 18.46 -9.96
C LYS A 165 7.30 17.65 -9.79
N LEU A 166 6.80 17.48 -8.57
CA LEU A 166 5.64 16.65 -8.30
C LEU A 166 4.36 17.31 -8.83
N TYR A 167 3.69 16.61 -9.75
CA TYR A 167 2.40 17.05 -10.27
C TYR A 167 1.35 17.14 -9.16
N ALA A 168 0.54 18.20 -9.17
CA ALA A 168 -0.51 18.47 -8.18
C ALA A 168 -0.04 18.48 -6.71
N ARG A 169 1.23 18.87 -6.48
CA ARG A 169 1.83 18.94 -5.13
C ARG A 169 0.94 19.67 -4.13
N ASP A 170 0.46 20.86 -4.46
CA ASP A 170 -0.31 21.69 -3.52
C ASP A 170 -1.63 21.02 -3.12
N LEU A 171 -2.31 20.38 -4.07
CA LEU A 171 -3.51 19.59 -3.79
C LEU A 171 -3.22 18.42 -2.84
N ILE A 172 -2.12 17.68 -3.08
CA ILE A 172 -1.73 16.55 -2.22
C ILE A 172 -1.42 17.04 -0.79
N ILE A 173 -0.74 18.18 -0.65
CA ILE A 173 -0.46 18.81 0.64
C ILE A 173 -1.77 19.19 1.33
N SER A 174 -2.68 19.89 0.65
CA SER A 174 -3.98 20.28 1.22
C SER A 174 -4.81 19.07 1.67
N ILE A 175 -4.78 17.96 0.93
CA ILE A 175 -5.44 16.71 1.34
C ILE A 175 -4.78 16.15 2.60
N GLY A 176 -3.45 16.15 2.70
CA GLY A 176 -2.72 15.71 3.88
C GLY A 176 -3.06 16.52 5.13
N GLU A 177 -3.07 17.84 5.01
CA GLU A 177 -3.46 18.77 6.08
C GLU A 177 -4.91 18.57 6.51
N TRP A 178 -5.82 18.40 5.54
CA TRP A 178 -7.23 18.12 5.82
C TRP A 178 -7.42 16.80 6.55
N LEU A 179 -6.73 15.72 6.13
CA LEU A 179 -6.77 14.42 6.80
C LEU A 179 -6.30 14.53 8.25
N TYR A 180 -5.18 15.22 8.49
CA TYR A 180 -4.66 15.45 9.83
C TYR A 180 -5.65 16.24 10.70
N PHE A 181 -6.19 17.35 10.18
CA PHE A 181 -7.16 18.16 10.89
C PHE A 181 -8.41 17.36 11.26
N GLN A 182 -9.05 16.70 10.28
CA GLN A 182 -10.26 15.90 10.54
C GLN A 182 -9.99 14.72 11.47
N GLY A 183 -8.85 14.04 11.30
CA GLY A 183 -8.44 12.94 12.16
C GLY A 183 -8.26 13.36 13.62
N SER A 184 -7.75 14.57 13.86
CA SER A 184 -7.60 15.12 15.20
C SER A 184 -8.93 15.31 15.94
N GLN A 185 -10.05 15.42 15.21
CA GLN A 185 -11.39 15.59 15.79
C GLN A 185 -12.02 14.28 16.29
N ILE A 186 -11.52 13.12 15.87
CA ILE A 186 -12.15 11.80 16.14
C ILE A 186 -12.09 11.43 17.63
N THR A 187 -11.10 11.90 18.38
CA THR A 187 -11.03 11.67 19.84
C THR A 187 -11.90 12.61 20.67
N SER A 188 -12.39 13.71 20.09
CA SER A 188 -13.12 14.76 20.82
C SER A 188 -14.62 14.44 21.02
N ASN A 189 -15.16 13.46 20.28
CA ASN A 189 -16.59 13.17 20.24
C ASN A 189 -17.01 11.86 20.93
N HIS A 190 -16.08 11.03 21.40
CA HIS A 190 -16.42 9.78 22.11
C HIS A 190 -16.55 9.92 23.63
N SER A 191 -16.10 11.03 24.23
CA SER A 191 -16.26 11.27 25.66
C SER A 191 -17.65 11.77 26.08
N LYS A 192 -18.61 11.96 25.14
CA LYS A 192 -19.94 12.52 25.44
C LYS A 192 -21.10 11.52 25.42
N ASN A 193 -20.89 10.25 25.03
CA ASN A 193 -21.98 9.29 24.86
C ASN A 193 -21.86 7.98 25.67
N GLU A 194 -21.11 7.96 26.78
CA GLU A 194 -21.06 6.81 27.70
C GLU A 194 -21.68 7.09 29.08
N ASN A 195 -22.72 7.92 29.16
CA ASN A 195 -23.58 8.02 30.34
C ASN A 195 -25.05 7.84 29.96
N VAL A 196 -25.42 6.62 29.55
CA VAL A 196 -26.81 6.16 29.62
C VAL A 196 -26.79 4.82 30.34
N SER A 197 -27.24 4.81 31.59
CA SER A 197 -27.51 3.60 32.36
C SER A 197 -28.57 2.73 31.66
N PRO A 198 -28.54 1.40 31.81
CA PRO A 198 -29.49 0.52 31.14
C PRO A 198 -30.84 0.59 31.84
N THR A 199 -31.78 1.37 31.30
CA THR A 199 -33.20 1.18 31.58
C THR A 199 -33.74 0.07 30.69
N THR A 200 -34.23 -0.97 31.36
CA THR A 200 -35.08 -2.04 30.84
C THR A 200 -36.08 -1.54 29.80
N THR A 201 -36.00 -2.06 28.57
CA THR A 201 -37.15 -2.05 27.65
C THR A 201 -37.20 -3.35 26.88
N SER A 202 -38.37 -3.95 27.00
CA SER A 202 -38.79 -5.27 26.55
C SER A 202 -38.63 -5.50 25.04
N ASN A 203 -38.25 -6.73 24.72
CA ASN A 203 -38.37 -7.40 23.43
C ASN A 203 -39.66 -7.04 22.69
N ASN A 204 -39.56 -6.48 21.48
CA ASN A 204 -40.64 -6.55 20.46
C ASN A 204 -40.21 -6.34 18.99
N ASN A 205 -38.93 -6.16 18.66
CA ASN A 205 -38.52 -5.83 17.27
C ASN A 205 -38.06 -7.01 16.41
N ALA A 206 -38.13 -8.26 16.90
CA ALA A 206 -37.71 -9.44 16.13
C ALA A 206 -38.76 -9.97 15.13
N LYS A 207 -39.99 -9.41 15.08
CA LYS A 207 -41.07 -9.91 14.20
C LYS A 207 -41.34 -9.09 12.93
N LEU A 208 -40.65 -7.96 12.73
CA LEU A 208 -40.88 -7.10 11.56
C LEU A 208 -39.88 -7.29 10.41
N SER A 209 -38.76 -7.99 10.62
CA SER A 209 -37.73 -8.20 9.58
C SER A 209 -37.97 -9.43 8.70
N GLU A 210 -38.64 -10.48 9.21
CA GLU A 210 -38.89 -11.71 8.43
C GLU A 210 -39.94 -11.54 7.33
N LYS A 211 -40.96 -10.68 7.54
CA LYS A 211 -42.00 -10.44 6.51
C LYS A 211 -41.53 -9.64 5.29
N LYS A 212 -40.38 -8.96 5.37
CA LYS A 212 -39.86 -8.14 4.27
C LYS A 212 -38.93 -8.94 3.34
N ILE A 213 -38.37 -10.04 3.82
CA ILE A 213 -37.45 -10.91 3.05
C ILE A 213 -38.22 -11.91 2.18
N GLN A 214 -39.40 -12.39 2.60
CA GLN A 214 -40.23 -13.27 1.76
C GLN A 214 -40.86 -12.58 0.53
N ARG A 215 -41.03 -11.26 0.53
CA ARG A 215 -41.66 -10.53 -0.61
C ARG A 215 -40.72 -10.23 -1.77
N THR A 216 -39.42 -10.24 -1.55
CA THR A 216 -38.42 -9.92 -2.59
C THR A 216 -38.05 -11.16 -3.43
N ILE A 217 -38.29 -12.37 -2.91
CA ILE A 217 -37.94 -13.63 -3.59
C ILE A 217 -39.00 -14.06 -4.63
N SER A 218 -40.24 -13.57 -4.53
CA SER A 218 -41.32 -13.91 -5.49
C SER A 218 -41.40 -12.99 -6.72
N ALA A 219 -40.57 -11.94 -6.82
CA ALA A 219 -40.60 -10.99 -7.95
C ALA A 219 -39.51 -11.26 -9.01
N ALA A 220 -38.59 -12.21 -8.77
CA ALA A 220 -37.49 -12.54 -9.68
C ALA A 220 -37.73 -13.80 -10.54
N ALA A 221 -38.91 -14.42 -10.46
CA ALA A 221 -39.22 -15.69 -11.16
C ALA A 221 -40.16 -15.55 -12.38
N THR A 222 -40.39 -14.34 -12.88
CA THR A 222 -41.33 -14.12 -14.01
C THR A 222 -40.76 -13.20 -15.08
N VAL A 223 -39.57 -13.48 -15.62
CA VAL A 223 -39.17 -13.04 -16.98
C VAL A 223 -38.13 -14.02 -17.54
N GLN A 224 -38.59 -15.05 -18.26
CA GLN A 224 -37.85 -15.71 -19.35
C GLN A 224 -38.72 -16.84 -19.96
N SER A 225 -39.38 -16.57 -21.08
CA SER A 225 -39.69 -17.58 -22.10
C SER A 225 -40.19 -16.92 -23.41
N SER A 226 -39.98 -17.62 -24.52
CA SER A 226 -40.16 -17.30 -25.95
C SER A 226 -38.92 -16.63 -26.61
N SER A 227 -38.33 -17.16 -27.68
CA SER A 227 -38.58 -18.35 -28.50
C SER A 227 -37.33 -18.68 -29.33
N SER A 228 -37.00 -19.97 -29.51
CA SER A 228 -36.05 -20.45 -30.52
C SER A 228 -36.48 -21.84 -30.96
N GLU A 229 -36.90 -21.97 -32.21
CA GLU A 229 -37.25 -23.24 -32.86
C GLU A 229 -36.04 -23.85 -33.54
N THR A 230 -35.89 -25.18 -33.38
CA THR A 230 -35.33 -26.19 -34.32
C THR A 230 -33.82 -26.10 -34.66
N ASN A 231 -33.02 -27.17 -34.77
CA ASN A 231 -33.27 -28.57 -35.13
C ASN A 231 -32.05 -29.48 -34.84
N ALA A 232 -32.33 -30.79 -34.75
CA ALA A 232 -31.49 -31.93 -35.16
C ALA A 232 -30.31 -32.43 -34.29
N ILE A 233 -30.65 -33.36 -33.40
CA ILE A 233 -30.11 -34.74 -33.24
C ILE A 233 -28.96 -35.13 -34.20
N ASN A 234 -27.81 -35.51 -33.66
CA ASN A 234 -27.23 -36.84 -33.93
C ASN A 234 -26.16 -37.25 -32.91
N ASN A 235 -26.26 -38.50 -32.45
CA ASN A 235 -25.45 -39.11 -31.40
C ASN A 235 -25.06 -40.52 -31.88
N GLN A 236 -23.79 -40.77 -32.23
CA GLN A 236 -23.18 -42.11 -32.38
C GLN A 236 -21.69 -41.97 -32.02
N SER A 237 -21.24 -42.46 -30.86
CA SER A 237 -20.88 -43.85 -30.52
C SER A 237 -19.40 -44.19 -30.79
N LYS A 238 -18.65 -44.21 -29.69
CA LYS A 238 -17.68 -45.22 -29.20
C LYS A 238 -16.61 -45.82 -30.15
N ASN A 239 -15.39 -45.73 -29.60
CA ASN A 239 -14.34 -46.76 -29.51
C ASN A 239 -13.63 -47.26 -30.78
N ALA A 240 -12.32 -47.01 -30.85
CA ALA A 240 -11.32 -48.09 -30.90
C ALA A 240 -9.89 -47.56 -30.61
N LYS A 241 -9.25 -48.17 -29.60
CA LYS A 241 -7.79 -48.19 -29.43
C LYS A 241 -7.17 -49.05 -30.54
N ARG A 242 -6.01 -48.65 -31.08
CA ARG A 242 -4.91 -49.58 -31.39
C ARG A 242 -3.59 -48.84 -31.63
N ASN A 243 -2.57 -49.30 -30.92
CA ASN A 243 -1.15 -48.97 -31.05
C ASN A 243 -0.59 -49.35 -32.43
N SER A 244 0.40 -48.61 -32.91
CA SER A 244 1.60 -49.22 -33.50
C SER A 244 2.83 -48.30 -33.38
N THR A 245 3.93 -48.93 -33.00
CA THR A 245 5.30 -48.45 -32.82
C THR A 245 6.05 -48.51 -34.15
N ILE A 246 7.18 -47.77 -34.25
CA ILE A 246 8.47 -48.03 -34.98
C ILE A 246 8.95 -46.73 -35.68
N ARG A 247 9.91 -45.99 -35.10
CA ARG A 247 11.41 -45.99 -35.18
C ARG A 247 11.96 -45.01 -36.23
N ILE A 248 12.69 -43.97 -35.80
CA ILE A 248 14.17 -43.78 -35.66
C ILE A 248 14.87 -43.44 -36.99
N THR A 249 15.74 -42.42 -36.88
CA THR A 249 16.95 -42.01 -37.62
C THR A 249 16.75 -40.84 -38.57
N ASP A 250 17.65 -39.87 -38.71
CA ASP A 250 18.76 -39.27 -37.93
C ASP A 250 19.40 -38.28 -38.93
N THR A 251 20.33 -37.46 -38.43
CA THR A 251 21.38 -36.73 -39.20
C THR A 251 20.93 -35.46 -39.92
N HIS A 252 21.73 -34.40 -40.06
CA HIS A 252 22.88 -33.82 -39.35
C HIS A 252 23.20 -32.50 -40.10
N SER A 253 24.12 -31.73 -39.52
CA SER A 253 24.89 -30.61 -40.08
C SER A 253 24.26 -29.22 -39.94
N SER A 254 24.80 -28.21 -39.23
CA SER A 254 26.17 -27.73 -38.92
C SER A 254 26.91 -27.08 -40.09
N PHE A 255 27.13 -25.76 -40.01
CA PHE A 255 28.32 -24.95 -40.37
C PHE A 255 27.93 -23.45 -40.16
N SER A 256 28.55 -22.61 -39.31
CA SER A 256 29.91 -21.98 -39.38
C SER A 256 30.11 -21.22 -40.71
N SER A 257 30.57 -19.97 -40.82
CA SER A 257 31.34 -19.04 -39.98
C SER A 257 31.40 -17.66 -40.68
N ASN A 258 31.93 -16.63 -39.98
CA ASN A 258 32.58 -15.40 -40.48
C ASN A 258 31.66 -14.37 -41.18
N GLU A 259 31.89 -13.05 -41.18
CA GLU A 259 33.07 -12.22 -40.94
C GLU A 259 32.63 -10.75 -40.70
N THR A 260 33.63 -9.91 -40.44
CA THR A 260 33.66 -8.48 -40.10
C THR A 260 32.90 -7.51 -41.01
N ASN A 261 32.44 -6.37 -40.45
CA ASN A 261 32.92 -5.02 -40.84
C ASN A 261 32.20 -3.85 -40.15
N ASN A 262 33.03 -2.90 -39.71
CA ASN A 262 32.71 -1.50 -39.40
C ASN A 262 31.92 -0.81 -40.53
N THR A 263 30.96 0.07 -40.20
CA THR A 263 31.07 1.51 -40.54
C THR A 263 29.91 2.33 -39.97
N SER A 264 30.29 3.45 -39.37
CA SER A 264 29.47 4.59 -38.96
C SER A 264 28.74 5.24 -40.13
N ILE A 265 27.49 5.65 -39.94
CA ILE A 265 26.83 6.67 -40.77
C ILE A 265 26.24 7.75 -39.85
N ASN A 266 26.92 8.90 -39.85
CA ASN A 266 26.36 10.20 -39.52
C ASN A 266 25.73 10.82 -40.77
N ARG A 267 24.50 11.35 -40.67
CA ARG A 267 23.97 12.52 -41.44
C ARG A 267 22.79 13.11 -40.66
N THR A 268 22.97 14.22 -39.94
CA THR A 268 22.73 15.62 -40.36
C THR A 268 21.28 15.98 -40.68
N SER A 269 20.68 16.71 -39.74
CA SER A 269 19.95 17.99 -39.88
C SER A 269 19.02 18.22 -41.08
N LEU A 270 17.76 18.49 -40.75
CA LEU A 270 16.89 19.42 -41.48
C LEU A 270 16.07 20.23 -40.49
N SER A 271 16.36 21.53 -40.48
CA SER A 271 15.60 22.62 -39.88
C SER A 271 14.35 22.93 -40.71
N SER A 272 13.26 23.32 -40.06
CA SER A 272 12.36 24.36 -40.58
C SER A 272 11.54 24.96 -39.46
N ASP A 273 11.65 26.29 -39.38
CA ASP A 273 10.92 27.22 -38.52
C ASP A 273 9.39 27.16 -38.70
N ALA A 274 8.66 27.45 -37.63
CA ALA A 274 7.39 28.17 -37.71
C ALA A 274 7.10 28.91 -36.40
N HIS A 275 7.27 30.23 -36.44
CA HIS A 275 6.73 31.20 -35.49
C HIS A 275 5.20 31.21 -35.51
N VAL A 276 4.56 31.21 -34.33
CA VAL A 276 3.31 31.96 -34.07
C VAL A 276 3.35 32.51 -32.63
N GLN A 277 3.16 33.82 -32.50
CA GLN A 277 3.09 34.57 -31.25
C GLN A 277 1.68 34.58 -30.63
N SER A 278 1.69 34.59 -29.30
CA SER A 278 0.85 35.32 -28.32
C SER A 278 -0.68 35.26 -28.38
N SER A 279 -1.26 34.93 -27.23
CA SER A 279 -2.21 35.83 -26.57
C SER A 279 -2.26 35.57 -25.06
N SER A 280 -2.02 36.64 -24.31
CA SER A 280 -2.11 36.82 -22.86
C SER A 280 -3.46 36.44 -22.28
N SER A 281 -3.48 35.91 -21.05
CA SER A 281 -4.62 36.07 -20.14
C SER A 281 -4.12 36.20 -18.69
N LYS A 282 -4.83 37.07 -17.97
CA LYS A 282 -4.35 37.88 -16.84
C LYS A 282 -4.22 37.13 -15.52
N SER A 283 -3.32 37.69 -14.72
CA SER A 283 -3.08 37.55 -13.29
C SER A 283 -4.34 37.43 -12.40
N PHE A 284 -4.25 36.57 -11.40
CA PHE A 284 -4.90 36.77 -10.11
C PHE A 284 -3.87 36.47 -9.01
N THR A 285 -3.19 37.51 -8.56
CA THR A 285 -2.35 37.51 -7.36
C THR A 285 -3.20 38.07 -6.23
N GLU A 286 -3.62 37.20 -5.30
CA GLU A 286 -4.09 37.63 -3.98
C GLU A 286 -3.00 37.30 -2.96
N ASN A 287 -2.63 38.35 -2.23
CA ASN A 287 -1.64 38.34 -1.16
C ASN A 287 -2.15 37.48 0.00
N PHE A 288 -1.36 36.49 0.42
CA PHE A 288 -1.41 35.99 1.78
C PHE A 288 -0.08 36.33 2.44
N GLU A 289 -0.11 37.37 3.26
CA GLU A 289 0.91 37.63 4.27
C GLU A 289 0.99 36.41 5.20
N HIS A 290 2.16 35.78 5.26
CA HIS A 290 2.45 34.75 6.25
C HIS A 290 2.76 35.43 7.57
N ASP A 291 1.77 35.48 8.46
CA ASP A 291 1.99 35.73 9.87
C ASP A 291 2.75 34.55 10.49
N ASP A 292 3.88 34.89 11.12
CA ASP A 292 4.73 34.03 11.94
C ASP A 292 3.94 33.40 13.10
N LEU A 293 3.57 32.13 12.97
CA LEU A 293 3.17 31.31 14.11
C LEU A 293 4.38 30.64 14.75
N ASN A 294 4.99 31.41 15.66
CA ASN A 294 5.87 30.92 16.72
C ASN A 294 5.20 29.78 17.52
N LEU A 295 5.56 28.53 17.24
CA LEU A 295 5.31 27.41 18.16
C LEU A 295 6.39 27.41 19.25
N ALA A 296 6.13 28.23 20.27
CA ALA A 296 6.89 28.23 21.51
C ALA A 296 6.73 26.90 22.27
N HIS A 297 7.88 26.42 22.75
CA HIS A 297 8.13 25.50 23.86
C HIS A 297 6.95 24.76 24.50
N ARG A 298 7.04 23.42 24.53
CA ARG A 298 6.51 22.61 25.63
C ARG A 298 7.58 21.70 26.23
N PRO A 299 7.56 21.51 27.56
CA PRO A 299 8.68 20.96 28.32
C PRO A 299 8.76 19.44 28.26
N SER A 300 10.00 18.95 28.17
CA SER A 300 10.41 17.56 28.36
C SER A 300 10.22 17.15 29.82
N PHE A 301 9.35 16.17 30.07
CA PHE A 301 9.32 15.42 31.32
C PHE A 301 10.03 14.07 31.09
N TYR A 302 11.28 13.97 31.53
CA TYR A 302 11.93 12.70 31.84
C TYR A 302 12.10 12.61 33.36
N PRO A 303 11.69 11.53 34.03
CA PRO A 303 12.09 11.27 35.40
C PRO A 303 13.52 10.71 35.43
N THR A 304 14.42 11.39 36.12
CA THR A 304 15.75 10.88 36.47
C THR A 304 15.64 9.82 37.56
N GLU A 305 16.08 8.60 37.26
CA GLU A 305 16.34 7.54 38.23
C GLU A 305 17.42 7.99 39.22
N LYS A 306 17.13 7.84 40.51
CA LYS A 306 18.07 8.07 41.60
C LYS A 306 18.76 6.73 41.90
N SER A 307 20.03 6.63 41.53
CA SER A 307 20.91 5.53 41.93
C SER A 307 21.09 5.51 43.45
N MET A 308 20.81 4.35 44.03
CA MET A 308 21.08 4.00 45.41
C MET A 308 22.52 3.45 45.46
N SER A 309 23.38 4.09 46.23
CA SER A 309 24.68 3.54 46.62
C SER A 309 24.91 3.86 48.10
N ASP A 310 24.88 2.78 48.88
CA ASP A 310 25.61 2.47 50.11
C ASP A 310 26.53 3.55 50.69
N ASP A 311 26.37 3.78 52.00
CA ASP A 311 27.51 3.90 52.91
C ASP A 311 27.06 3.58 54.35
N ASP A 312 27.68 2.54 54.91
CA ASP A 312 27.78 2.21 56.33
C ASP A 312 28.70 3.23 57.02
N SER A 313 28.25 3.82 58.15
CA SER A 313 29.05 4.31 59.30
C SER A 313 28.14 4.90 60.38
#